data_AF-A0A0W0VWG7-F1
#
_entry.id   AF-A0A0W0VWG7-F1
#
_cell.length_a   1.000
_cell.length_b   1.000
_cell.length_c   1.000
_cell.angle_alpha   90.00
_cell.angle_beta   90.00
_cell.angle_gamma   90.00
#
_symmetry.space_group_name_H-M   'P 1'
#
loop_
_entity.id
_entity.type
_entity.pdbx_description
1 polymer ?
#
loop_
_entity_poly.entity_id
_entity_poly.type
_entity_poly.pdbx_seq_one_letter_code
_entity_poly.pdbx_strand_id
1 'polypeptide(L)'
;MPRVHGPKDGHILTAKFNGKDAQNLKGIHGIQSLVLLSIRGKEHCAGEYLGAIIERALAGPTKPDPLSADKLYNAKTKKRQSKSDEESEKDNASEMDTQSKEFTTFLVADKVSWHNLKPMTADLAADEKAELERQALALGDDYLQENLTQFLLPFHLSIHEFERLYELVRNTPGEEANNVLNKLNLTTEQFTALRQAIKPEYSPIDAKIAVINQLAIEKGKHFKIVRWEEWINSDPDFVENQQELIECYKQDALKSKIEEDAQDFAKRHKKEGGFDLWLHRSRGYLTEESPAVIWLSAKKGINCIIYPGEKLACFQATADFFITHPSDPAKPLQIQVDKPELLVNWLDAYFTRSYSREQLKQRFDMLMGDSDPTSIDSPIESEEQATSFSVKRSYHSFFSPDEKRKFQSLSKHKPTGILPDIVIRPLSNGGMEAEDAQMSAVKKEVEILLAKIMSLREPEMQKQAFNLVETALEKAAFQLENNPDSPEISDATHFSHKV
;
A
#
# COMPACT_ATOMS: atom_id res chain seq x y z
N MET A 1 -11.05 0.66 -10.84
CA MET A 1 -11.68 1.02 -9.54
C MET A 1 -10.89 2.17 -8.91
N PRO A 2 -11.50 3.06 -8.13
CA PRO A 2 -10.74 4.07 -7.39
C PRO A 2 -9.74 3.38 -6.45
N ARG A 3 -8.51 3.89 -6.35
CA ARG A 3 -7.50 3.33 -5.42
C ARG A 3 -7.78 3.70 -3.97
N VAL A 4 -8.43 4.84 -3.75
CA VAL A 4 -8.78 5.36 -2.43
C VAL A 4 -10.29 5.31 -2.26
N HIS A 5 -10.74 4.57 -1.25
CA HIS A 5 -12.14 4.43 -0.87
C HIS A 5 -12.44 5.21 0.41
N GLY A 6 -13.71 5.46 0.68
CA GLY A 6 -14.15 6.15 1.89
C GLY A 6 -14.21 7.68 1.75
N PRO A 7 -14.46 8.38 2.87
CA PRO A 7 -14.63 9.83 2.87
C PRO A 7 -13.35 10.60 2.51
N LYS A 8 -13.50 11.65 1.69
CA LYS A 8 -12.38 12.52 1.29
C LYS A 8 -11.72 13.25 2.45
N ASP A 9 -12.49 13.53 3.51
CA ASP A 9 -12.06 14.21 4.73
C ASP A 9 -11.75 13.23 5.87
N GLY A 10 -11.71 11.91 5.62
CA GLY A 10 -11.28 10.94 6.63
C GLY A 10 -9.78 11.06 6.93
N HIS A 11 -9.42 11.20 8.20
CA HIS A 11 -8.03 11.35 8.64
C HIS A 11 -7.28 10.01 8.77
N ILE A 12 -8.00 8.90 8.98
CA ILE A 12 -7.37 7.59 9.11
C ILE A 12 -7.23 7.00 7.72
N LEU A 13 -6.02 6.64 7.34
CA LEU A 13 -5.72 6.00 6.08
C LEU A 13 -5.13 4.61 6.33
N THR A 14 -5.79 3.58 5.82
CA THR A 14 -5.32 2.19 5.92
C THR A 14 -5.05 1.62 4.54
N ALA A 15 -3.97 0.85 4.38
CA ALA A 15 -3.69 0.12 3.16
C ALA A 15 -4.20 -1.33 3.25
N LYS A 16 -4.67 -1.86 2.11
CA LYS A 16 -5.01 -3.26 1.90
C LYS A 16 -4.26 -3.74 0.66
N PHE A 17 -3.74 -4.96 0.75
CA PHE A 17 -3.03 -5.58 -0.37
C PHE A 17 -3.94 -6.61 -1.00
N ASN A 18 -4.17 -6.45 -2.30
CA ASN A 18 -5.01 -7.36 -3.08
C ASN A 18 -4.35 -7.59 -4.44
N GLY A 19 -4.74 -8.64 -5.14
CA GLY A 19 -4.19 -8.97 -6.44
C GLY A 19 -4.64 -10.36 -6.86
N LYS A 20 -4.57 -10.65 -8.17
CA LYS A 20 -4.86 -11.99 -8.69
C LYS A 20 -3.94 -13.04 -8.05
N ASP A 21 -2.71 -12.63 -7.76
CA ASP A 21 -1.65 -13.49 -7.23
C ASP A 21 -1.72 -13.66 -5.69
N ALA A 22 -2.50 -12.84 -4.99
CA ALA A 22 -2.57 -12.85 -3.53
C ALA A 22 -3.04 -14.20 -2.95
N GLN A 23 -3.81 -14.95 -3.74
CA GLN A 23 -4.31 -16.27 -3.37
C GLN A 23 -3.21 -17.32 -3.21
N ASN A 24 -2.09 -17.18 -3.92
CA ASN A 24 -0.96 -18.12 -3.87
C ASN A 24 -0.24 -18.05 -2.51
N LEU A 25 -0.38 -16.93 -1.80
CA LEU A 25 0.29 -16.68 -0.52
C LEU A 25 -0.55 -17.14 0.69
N LYS A 26 -1.77 -17.63 0.49
CA LYS A 26 -2.65 -18.05 1.59
C LYS A 26 -2.05 -19.23 2.35
N GLY A 27 -1.92 -19.08 3.66
CA GLY A 27 -1.35 -20.13 4.53
C GLY A 27 0.17 -20.24 4.46
N ILE A 28 0.85 -19.38 3.70
CA ILE A 28 2.31 -19.30 3.68
C ILE A 28 2.78 -18.46 4.87
N HIS A 29 3.75 -18.99 5.61
CA HIS A 29 4.44 -18.30 6.70
C HIS A 29 5.82 -17.81 6.23
N GLY A 30 6.37 -16.83 6.94
CA GLY A 30 7.74 -16.36 6.66
C GLY A 30 7.91 -15.61 5.35
N ILE A 31 6.82 -14.98 4.88
CA ILE A 31 6.76 -14.24 3.61
C ILE A 31 7.86 -13.18 3.54
N GLN A 32 8.65 -13.24 2.48
CA GLN A 32 9.60 -12.21 2.09
C GLN A 32 8.92 -11.24 1.12
N SER A 33 8.87 -9.96 1.47
CA SER A 33 8.18 -8.93 0.71
C SER A 33 9.13 -7.89 0.15
N LEU A 34 8.90 -7.44 -1.09
CA LEU A 34 9.51 -6.25 -1.66
C LEU A 34 8.45 -5.17 -1.84
N VAL A 35 8.59 -4.03 -1.20
CA VAL A 35 7.75 -2.84 -1.45
C VAL A 35 8.49 -1.96 -2.44
N LEU A 36 7.96 -1.83 -3.65
CA LEU A 36 8.56 -1.01 -4.71
C LEU A 36 8.13 0.46 -4.54
N LEU A 37 9.09 1.37 -4.36
CA LEU A 37 8.85 2.79 -4.14
C LEU A 37 9.29 3.60 -5.35
N SER A 38 8.32 4.04 -6.14
CA SER A 38 8.55 4.97 -7.24
C SER A 38 8.67 6.38 -6.68
N ILE A 39 9.86 6.98 -6.81
CA ILE A 39 10.17 8.30 -6.22
C ILE A 39 9.46 9.47 -6.91
N ARG A 40 8.84 9.25 -8.07
CA ARG A 40 8.15 10.29 -8.86
C ARG A 40 6.88 9.78 -9.53
N GLY A 41 5.92 10.69 -9.74
CA GLY A 41 4.70 10.42 -10.49
C GLY A 41 3.67 9.53 -9.78
N LYS A 42 3.90 9.17 -8.51
CA LYS A 42 3.03 8.28 -7.73
C LYS A 42 2.83 8.80 -6.31
N GLU A 43 1.78 9.61 -6.13
CA GLU A 43 1.39 10.12 -4.80
C GLU A 43 1.13 9.01 -3.77
N HIS A 44 0.71 7.83 -4.23
CA HIS A 44 0.44 6.66 -3.40
C HIS A 44 1.71 5.97 -2.87
N CYS A 45 2.90 6.37 -3.33
CA CYS A 45 4.19 5.92 -2.80
C CYS A 45 4.79 6.95 -1.81
N ALA A 46 4.06 7.98 -1.39
CA ALA A 46 4.57 9.05 -0.53
C ALA A 46 3.57 9.44 0.57
N GLY A 47 4.04 10.22 1.54
CA GLY A 47 3.26 10.77 2.64
C GLY A 47 2.49 9.71 3.42
N GLU A 48 1.26 10.04 3.81
CA GLU A 48 0.37 9.14 4.55
C GLU A 48 0.09 7.80 3.81
N TYR A 49 0.09 7.78 2.47
CA TYR A 49 -0.10 6.52 1.72
C TYR A 49 1.08 5.57 1.92
N LEU A 50 2.31 6.10 1.91
CA LEU A 50 3.49 5.32 2.24
C LEU A 50 3.46 4.82 3.68
N GLY A 51 3.07 5.67 4.64
CA GLY A 51 2.89 5.25 6.03
C GLY A 51 1.93 4.08 6.17
N ALA A 52 0.77 4.15 5.51
CA ALA A 52 -0.21 3.07 5.49
C ALA A 52 0.33 1.78 4.83
N ILE A 53 1.14 1.88 3.76
CA ILE A 53 1.81 0.72 3.15
C ILE A 53 2.81 0.10 4.13
N ILE A 54 3.65 0.91 4.79
CA ILE A 54 4.65 0.43 5.75
C ILE A 54 3.97 -0.33 6.88
N GLU A 55 2.97 0.27 7.53
CA GLU A 55 2.23 -0.37 8.61
C GLU A 55 1.60 -1.69 8.18
N ARG A 56 0.95 -1.72 7.00
CA ARG A 56 0.33 -2.94 6.48
C ARG A 56 1.35 -4.01 6.10
N ALA A 57 2.48 -3.63 5.50
CA ALA A 57 3.55 -4.57 5.11
C ALA A 57 4.18 -5.23 6.33
N LEU A 58 4.46 -4.46 7.39
CA LEU A 58 5.03 -4.98 8.64
C LEU A 58 4.03 -5.80 9.46
N ALA A 59 2.73 -5.57 9.30
CA ALA A 59 1.70 -6.42 9.89
C ALA A 59 1.63 -7.81 9.22
N GLY A 60 2.12 -7.95 7.98
CA GLY A 60 2.08 -9.15 7.18
C GLY A 60 0.98 -9.11 6.11
N PRO A 61 1.28 -9.45 4.84
CA PRO A 61 0.36 -9.23 3.72
C PRO A 61 -0.91 -10.10 3.79
N THR A 62 -0.82 -11.27 4.43
CA THR A 62 -1.88 -12.28 4.48
C THR A 62 -2.68 -12.26 5.78
N LYS A 63 -2.29 -11.46 6.77
CA LYS A 63 -3.06 -11.38 8.03
C LYS A 63 -4.40 -10.71 7.77
N PRO A 64 -5.53 -11.33 8.16
CA PRO A 64 -6.83 -10.68 8.07
C PRO A 64 -6.77 -9.34 8.81
N ASP A 65 -7.36 -8.31 8.21
CA ASP A 65 -7.40 -6.95 8.75
C ASP A 65 -7.83 -7.00 10.24
N PRO A 66 -7.04 -6.47 11.19
CA PRO A 66 -7.37 -6.50 12.61
C PRO A 66 -8.76 -5.91 12.90
N LEU A 67 -9.17 -4.90 12.12
CA LEU A 67 -10.50 -4.29 12.24
C LEU A 67 -11.64 -5.19 11.74
N SER A 68 -11.34 -6.25 10.98
CA SER A 68 -12.29 -7.32 10.69
C SER A 68 -12.35 -8.39 11.78
N ALA A 69 -11.32 -8.48 12.64
CA ALA A 69 -11.22 -9.48 13.70
C ALA A 69 -12.08 -9.19 14.92
N ASP A 70 -12.57 -7.94 15.09
CA ASP A 70 -13.60 -7.62 16.10
C ASP A 70 -14.91 -8.39 15.85
N LYS A 71 -15.16 -8.87 14.62
CA LYS A 71 -16.26 -9.81 14.34
C LYS A 71 -15.96 -11.26 14.72
N LEU A 72 -14.68 -11.65 14.86
CA LEU A 72 -14.28 -13.01 15.19
C LEU A 72 -14.14 -13.28 16.70
N TYR A 73 -14.08 -12.22 17.52
CA TYR A 73 -13.95 -12.38 18.97
C TYR A 73 -15.23 -12.90 19.66
N ASN A 74 -16.38 -12.83 18.99
CA ASN A 74 -17.65 -13.36 19.50
C ASN A 74 -17.91 -14.84 19.12
N ALA A 75 -17.04 -15.49 18.33
CA ALA A 75 -17.25 -16.87 17.89
C ALA A 75 -16.50 -17.94 18.73
N LYS A 76 -15.66 -17.55 19.70
CA LYS A 76 -14.75 -18.49 20.41
C LYS A 76 -15.09 -18.84 21.86
N THR A 77 -16.23 -18.41 22.41
CA THR A 77 -16.63 -18.75 23.79
C THR A 77 -17.48 -20.02 23.94
N LYS A 78 -17.58 -20.89 22.92
CA LYS A 78 -18.45 -22.08 23.02
C LYS A 78 -17.87 -23.38 22.46
N LYS A 79 -16.74 -23.87 22.99
CA LYS A 79 -16.45 -25.32 23.16
C LYS A 79 -15.02 -25.54 23.69
N ARG A 80 -14.92 -26.03 24.93
CA ARG A 80 -14.29 -27.32 25.28
C ARG A 80 -13.98 -27.37 26.77
N GLN A 81 -14.74 -28.22 27.45
CA GLN A 81 -14.48 -28.70 28.80
C GLN A 81 -14.34 -30.22 28.70
N SER A 82 -13.35 -30.78 29.39
CA SER A 82 -12.95 -32.21 29.51
C SER A 82 -12.28 -32.81 28.24
N LYS A 83 -11.22 -33.62 28.32
CA LYS A 83 -10.83 -34.61 29.34
C LYS A 83 -9.33 -34.96 29.21
N SER A 84 -8.80 -35.48 30.31
CA SER A 84 -7.42 -35.77 30.71
C SER A 84 -6.75 -37.02 30.09
N ASP A 85 -5.44 -37.11 30.36
CA ASP A 85 -4.54 -38.29 30.37
C ASP A 85 -4.02 -38.74 28.98
N GLU A 86 -2.76 -39.13 28.72
CA GLU A 86 -1.61 -39.52 29.54
C GLU A 86 -0.34 -39.56 28.63
N GLU A 87 0.82 -39.39 29.25
CA GLU A 87 2.21 -39.69 28.86
C GLU A 87 2.56 -40.30 27.47
N SER A 88 3.44 -39.60 26.73
CA SER A 88 4.55 -40.24 26.01
C SER A 88 5.70 -39.25 25.77
N GLU A 89 6.68 -39.26 26.68
CA GLU A 89 8.05 -38.83 26.41
C GLU A 89 8.71 -39.81 25.43
N LYS A 90 9.11 -39.33 24.25
CA LYS A 90 10.32 -39.77 23.51
C LYS A 90 10.52 -38.96 22.23
N ASP A 91 11.79 -38.62 22.00
CA ASP A 91 12.40 -38.16 20.75
C ASP A 91 12.19 -36.69 20.34
N ASN A 92 12.58 -35.76 21.22
CA ASN A 92 12.91 -34.38 20.84
C ASN A 92 14.29 -34.32 20.17
N ALA A 93 14.39 -34.85 18.95
CA ALA A 93 15.41 -34.41 18.03
C ALA A 93 15.02 -33.01 17.56
N SER A 94 15.75 -32.03 18.07
CA SER A 94 15.76 -30.62 17.72
C SER A 94 15.89 -30.41 16.20
N GLU A 95 14.82 -30.59 15.45
CA GLU A 95 14.58 -29.82 14.24
C GLU A 95 14.50 -28.37 14.71
N MET A 96 15.62 -27.66 14.57
CA MET A 96 15.62 -26.21 14.51
C MET A 96 14.72 -25.84 13.33
N ASP A 97 13.42 -25.73 13.60
CA ASP A 97 12.45 -25.05 12.77
C ASP A 97 12.91 -23.59 12.75
N THR A 98 13.88 -23.31 11.88
CA THR A 98 14.21 -21.98 11.41
C THR A 98 13.01 -21.51 10.61
N GLN A 99 11.90 -21.27 11.30
CA GLN A 99 10.75 -20.56 10.79
C GLN A 99 11.32 -19.25 10.25
N SER A 100 11.43 -19.16 8.94
CA SER A 100 11.96 -17.99 8.26
C SER A 100 11.11 -16.82 8.73
N LYS A 101 11.74 -15.83 9.38
CA LYS A 101 11.01 -14.67 9.86
C LYS A 101 10.52 -13.88 8.65
N GLU A 102 9.25 -13.48 8.67
CA GLU A 102 8.70 -12.53 7.69
C GLU A 102 9.62 -11.31 7.61
N PHE A 103 9.95 -10.84 6.41
CA PHE A 103 10.85 -9.70 6.24
C PHE A 103 10.44 -8.85 5.04
N THR A 104 10.55 -7.52 5.19
CA THR A 104 10.16 -6.56 4.16
C THR A 104 11.33 -5.70 3.69
N THR A 105 11.58 -5.65 2.39
CA THR A 105 12.54 -4.73 1.78
C THR A 105 11.77 -3.58 1.12
N PHE A 106 12.05 -2.34 1.51
CA PHE A 106 11.55 -1.14 0.84
C PHE A 106 12.59 -0.67 -0.18
N LEU A 107 12.30 -0.85 -1.48
CA LEU A 107 13.21 -0.50 -2.57
C LEU A 107 12.87 0.87 -3.14
N VAL A 108 13.77 1.83 -2.92
CA VAL A 108 13.70 3.17 -3.50
C VAL A 108 14.25 3.13 -4.93
N ALA A 109 13.36 3.22 -5.92
CA ALA A 109 13.70 3.16 -7.34
C ALA A 109 14.17 4.53 -7.87
N ASP A 110 15.24 5.05 -7.28
CA ASP A 110 15.76 6.37 -7.56
C ASP A 110 16.70 6.42 -8.76
N LYS A 111 17.84 5.72 -8.73
CA LYS A 111 18.86 5.83 -9.77
C LYS A 111 18.28 5.46 -11.15
N VAL A 112 17.49 4.39 -11.25
CA VAL A 112 16.79 3.99 -12.50
C VAL A 112 15.90 5.08 -13.11
N SER A 113 15.46 6.05 -12.30
CA SER A 113 14.70 7.19 -12.80
C SER A 113 15.51 8.13 -13.71
N TRP A 114 16.83 7.94 -13.85
CA TRP A 114 17.68 8.65 -14.81
C TRP A 114 17.16 8.54 -16.25
N HIS A 115 16.52 7.41 -16.61
CA HIS A 115 15.85 7.24 -17.90
C HIS A 115 14.77 8.29 -18.15
N ASN A 116 14.09 8.76 -17.10
CA ASN A 116 13.06 9.80 -17.21
C ASN A 116 13.65 11.21 -17.41
N LEU A 117 14.95 11.38 -17.19
CA LEU A 117 15.66 12.64 -17.39
C LEU A 117 16.33 12.71 -18.77
N LYS A 118 16.55 11.55 -19.43
CA LYS A 118 17.26 11.42 -20.70
C LYS A 118 16.66 12.29 -21.82
N PRO A 119 17.47 13.05 -22.58
CA PRO A 119 17.00 13.75 -23.79
C PRO A 119 16.73 12.78 -24.95
N MET A 120 16.07 13.26 -26.01
CA MET A 120 15.84 12.51 -27.25
C MET A 120 17.11 12.52 -28.13
N THR A 121 18.24 12.05 -27.61
CA THR A 121 19.48 11.86 -28.38
C THR A 121 19.76 10.36 -28.53
N ALA A 122 20.31 9.99 -29.69
CA ALA A 122 20.61 8.58 -30.02
C ALA A 122 21.73 8.02 -29.13
N ASP A 123 22.76 8.84 -28.89
CA ASP A 123 23.93 8.49 -28.09
C ASP A 123 24.10 9.50 -26.95
N LEU A 124 24.10 9.02 -25.72
CA LEU A 124 24.51 9.79 -24.55
C LEU A 124 25.99 9.51 -24.32
N ALA A 125 26.78 10.56 -24.15
CA ALA A 125 28.14 10.39 -23.69
C ALA A 125 28.15 9.85 -22.24
N ALA A 126 29.24 9.18 -21.84
CA ALA A 126 29.31 8.51 -20.53
C ALA A 126 29.22 9.51 -19.36
N ASP A 127 29.78 10.70 -19.52
CA ASP A 127 29.70 11.81 -18.58
C ASP A 127 28.29 12.40 -18.49
N GLU A 128 27.58 12.54 -19.61
CA GLU A 128 26.17 12.97 -19.61
C GLU A 128 25.28 11.95 -18.88
N LYS A 129 25.49 10.65 -19.12
CA LYS A 129 24.78 9.58 -18.40
C LYS A 129 25.04 9.66 -16.89
N ALA A 130 26.31 9.79 -16.49
CA ALA A 130 26.68 9.89 -15.07
C ALA A 130 26.04 11.12 -14.39
N GLU A 131 25.94 12.24 -15.11
CA GLU A 131 25.26 13.44 -14.63
C GLU A 131 23.74 13.23 -14.45
N LEU A 132 23.07 12.53 -15.38
CA LEU A 132 21.66 12.17 -15.23
C LEU A 132 21.42 11.20 -14.07
N GLU A 133 22.31 10.22 -13.87
CA GLU A 133 22.25 9.32 -12.70
C GLU A 133 22.44 10.08 -11.39
N ARG A 134 23.36 11.05 -11.34
CA ARG A 134 23.56 11.93 -10.17
C ARG A 134 22.32 12.76 -9.88
N GLN A 135 21.65 13.29 -10.90
CA GLN A 135 20.38 14.00 -10.74
C GLN A 135 19.27 13.07 -10.22
N ALA A 136 19.20 11.83 -10.72
CA ALA A 136 18.25 10.83 -10.26
C ALA A 136 18.46 10.47 -8.78
N LEU A 137 19.72 10.34 -8.34
CA LEU A 137 20.06 10.13 -6.93
C LEU A 137 19.64 11.30 -6.05
N ALA A 138 19.86 12.55 -6.49
CA ALA A 138 19.40 13.73 -5.75
C ALA A 138 17.87 13.76 -5.59
N LEU A 139 17.11 13.33 -6.61
CA LEU A 139 15.66 13.18 -6.48
C LEU A 139 15.27 12.07 -5.50
N GLY A 140 16.07 11.01 -5.40
CA GLY A 140 15.92 9.98 -4.38
C GLY A 140 16.18 10.51 -2.96
N ASP A 141 17.19 11.37 -2.80
CA ASP A 141 17.52 12.02 -1.53
C ASP A 141 16.36 12.91 -1.06
N ASP A 142 15.83 13.74 -1.95
CA ASP A 142 14.67 14.58 -1.68
C ASP A 142 13.45 13.74 -1.27
N TYR A 143 13.15 12.68 -2.03
CA TYR A 143 12.05 11.76 -1.73
C TYR A 143 12.19 11.14 -0.33
N LEU A 144 13.37 10.61 0.01
CA LEU A 144 13.63 10.01 1.31
C LEU A 144 13.52 11.04 2.43
N GLN A 145 14.04 12.25 2.24
CA GLN A 145 13.99 13.31 3.23
C GLN A 145 12.55 13.80 3.48
N GLU A 146 11.73 13.93 2.44
CA GLU A 146 10.30 14.28 2.56
C GLU A 146 9.48 13.17 3.25
N ASN A 147 9.86 11.91 3.05
CA ASN A 147 9.12 10.75 3.54
C ASN A 147 9.71 10.11 4.80
N LEU A 148 10.77 10.70 5.36
CA LEU A 148 11.51 10.14 6.49
C LEU A 148 10.60 9.81 7.68
N THR A 149 9.61 10.67 7.96
CA THR A 149 8.62 10.47 9.02
C THR A 149 7.86 9.15 8.90
N GLN A 150 7.60 8.67 7.69
CA GLN A 150 6.82 7.46 7.45
C GLN A 150 7.62 6.21 7.84
N PHE A 151 8.93 6.20 7.58
CA PHE A 151 9.84 5.13 7.99
C PHE A 151 10.12 5.10 9.50
N LEU A 152 9.78 6.19 10.21
CA LEU A 152 9.91 6.29 11.67
C LEU A 152 8.66 5.80 12.43
N LEU A 153 7.51 5.66 11.74
CA LEU A 153 6.25 5.18 12.33
C LEU A 153 6.39 3.84 13.07
N PRO A 154 7.09 2.81 12.56
CA PRO A 154 7.22 1.52 13.23
C PRO A 154 7.90 1.59 14.61
N PHE A 155 8.61 2.68 14.88
CA PHE A 155 9.33 2.95 16.13
C PHE A 155 8.61 3.96 17.04
N HIS A 156 7.50 4.53 16.57
CA HIS A 156 6.79 5.63 17.24
C HIS A 156 7.69 6.84 17.53
N LEU A 157 8.62 7.15 16.61
CA LEU A 157 9.51 8.30 16.73
C LEU A 157 9.00 9.49 15.92
N SER A 158 8.99 10.66 16.55
CA SER A 158 8.88 11.92 15.81
C SER A 158 10.18 12.22 15.06
N ILE A 159 10.09 13.04 14.01
CA ILE A 159 11.28 13.50 13.29
C ILE A 159 12.30 14.19 14.20
N HIS A 160 11.84 15.01 15.15
CA HIS A 160 12.72 15.72 16.08
C HIS A 160 13.48 14.75 17.01
N GLU A 161 12.81 13.71 17.52
CA GLU A 161 13.47 12.69 18.34
C GLU A 161 14.50 11.90 17.53
N PHE A 162 14.18 11.57 16.29
CA PHE A 162 15.11 10.90 15.39
C PHE A 162 16.32 11.76 15.04
N GLU A 163 16.14 13.04 14.70
CA GLU A 163 17.27 13.95 14.41
C GLU A 163 18.18 14.10 15.64
N ARG A 164 17.61 14.17 16.86
CA ARG A 164 18.42 14.17 18.09
C ARG A 164 19.20 12.87 18.27
N LEU A 165 18.60 11.72 18.00
CA LEU A 165 19.30 10.44 18.01
C LEU A 165 20.43 10.43 16.97
N TYR A 166 20.14 10.84 15.74
CA TYR A 166 21.08 10.86 14.64
C TYR A 166 22.30 11.74 14.94
N GLU A 167 22.10 12.94 15.49
CA GLU A 167 23.20 13.81 15.93
C GLU A 167 24.04 13.19 17.05
N LEU A 168 23.42 12.47 18.00
CA LEU A 168 24.16 11.75 19.03
C LEU A 168 24.98 10.58 18.47
N VAL A 169 24.43 9.84 17.51
CA VAL A 169 25.11 8.72 16.84
C VAL A 169 26.33 9.24 16.06
N ARG A 170 26.18 10.37 15.35
CA ARG A 170 27.25 10.98 14.54
C ARG A 170 28.37 11.57 15.39
N ASN A 171 28.04 12.20 16.53
CA ASN A 171 29.01 12.91 17.37
C ASN A 171 29.55 12.03 18.52
N THR A 172 30.60 12.48 19.21
CA THR A 172 31.10 11.79 20.41
C THR A 172 30.10 11.96 21.56
N PRO A 173 29.69 10.87 22.23
CA PRO A 173 28.67 10.96 23.29
C PRO A 173 29.17 11.80 24.46
N GLY A 174 28.46 12.88 24.77
CA GLY A 174 28.50 13.55 26.08
C GLY A 174 27.45 12.97 27.04
N GLU A 175 27.29 13.58 28.21
CA GLU A 175 26.28 13.17 29.22
C GLU A 175 24.84 13.12 28.65
N GLU A 176 24.54 13.91 27.63
CA GLU A 176 23.24 13.91 26.95
C GLU A 176 22.87 12.58 26.28
N ALA A 177 23.85 11.76 25.90
CA ALA A 177 23.60 10.48 25.25
C ALA A 177 22.78 9.54 26.15
N ASN A 178 23.11 9.49 27.45
CA ASN A 178 22.44 8.61 28.41
C ASN A 178 20.92 8.89 28.51
N ASN A 179 20.52 10.17 28.47
CA ASN A 179 19.12 10.55 28.54
C ASN A 179 18.32 10.09 27.31
N VAL A 180 18.90 10.21 26.12
CA VAL A 180 18.25 9.76 24.88
C VAL A 180 18.20 8.23 24.80
N LEU A 181 19.28 7.55 25.19
CA LEU A 181 19.34 6.08 25.23
C LEU A 181 18.28 5.49 26.17
N ASN A 182 18.15 6.06 27.37
CA ASN A 182 17.12 5.64 28.32
C ASN A 182 15.71 5.88 27.77
N LYS A 183 15.46 7.03 27.13
CA LYS A 183 14.16 7.33 26.53
C LYS A 183 13.81 6.35 25.39
N LEU A 184 14.81 5.92 24.62
CA LEU A 184 14.62 5.00 23.49
C LEU A 184 14.76 3.53 23.87
N ASN A 185 15.04 3.21 25.14
CA ASN A 185 15.34 1.86 25.60
C ASN A 185 16.43 1.19 24.74
N LEU A 186 17.55 1.87 24.53
CA LEU A 186 18.71 1.36 23.78
C LEU A 186 19.85 1.06 24.76
N THR A 187 20.49 -0.11 24.63
CA THR A 187 21.72 -0.39 25.38
C THR A 187 22.93 0.31 24.76
N THR A 188 24.05 0.35 25.49
CA THR A 188 25.32 0.89 24.98
C THR A 188 25.82 0.15 23.76
N GLU A 189 25.61 -1.18 23.71
CA GLU A 189 25.98 -2.03 22.58
C GLU A 189 25.12 -1.69 21.36
N GLN A 190 23.80 -1.57 21.53
CA GLN A 190 22.89 -1.20 20.45
C GLN A 190 23.23 0.19 19.90
N PHE A 191 23.55 1.15 20.77
CA PHE A 191 23.99 2.47 20.34
C PHE A 191 25.30 2.42 19.56
N THR A 192 26.27 1.63 20.04
CA THR A 192 27.52 1.39 19.30
C THR A 192 27.26 0.83 17.91
N ALA A 193 26.32 -0.12 17.79
CA ALA A 193 25.92 -0.67 16.49
C ALA A 193 25.31 0.40 15.56
N LEU A 194 24.43 1.27 16.08
CA LEU A 194 23.90 2.41 15.29
C LEU A 194 25.03 3.31 14.75
N ARG A 195 26.10 3.54 15.53
CA ARG A 195 27.25 4.35 15.10
C ARG A 195 28.05 3.67 14.00
N GLN A 196 28.28 2.36 14.15
CA GLN A 196 29.03 1.56 13.19
C GLN A 196 28.28 1.40 11.85
N ALA A 197 26.96 1.52 11.84
CA ALA A 197 26.17 1.48 10.62
C ALA A 197 26.42 2.67 9.69
N ILE A 198 26.88 3.83 10.21
CA ILE A 198 27.20 5.00 9.39
C ILE A 198 28.58 4.84 8.78
N LYS A 199 28.66 4.80 7.45
CA LYS A 199 29.93 4.77 6.72
C LYS A 199 30.41 6.18 6.33
N PRO A 200 31.72 6.45 6.26
CA PRO A 200 32.25 7.77 5.88
C PRO A 200 31.81 8.27 4.51
N GLU A 201 31.57 7.36 3.57
CA GLU A 201 31.16 7.64 2.20
C GLU A 201 29.65 7.94 2.04
N TYR A 202 28.85 7.73 3.09
CA TYR A 202 27.41 7.95 3.01
C TYR A 202 27.07 9.44 2.91
N SER A 203 26.13 9.74 2.02
CA SER A 203 25.47 11.04 2.03
C SER A 203 24.71 11.23 3.36
N PRO A 204 24.34 12.48 3.73
CA PRO A 204 23.56 12.71 4.95
C PRO A 204 22.28 11.88 5.04
N ILE A 205 21.59 11.68 3.92
CA ILE A 205 20.36 10.87 3.89
C ILE A 205 20.66 9.37 3.98
N ASP A 206 21.70 8.87 3.30
CA ASP A 206 22.09 7.45 3.39
C ASP A 206 22.51 7.09 4.82
N ALA A 207 23.20 8.00 5.51
CA ALA A 207 23.55 7.82 6.91
C ALA A 207 22.30 7.72 7.81
N LYS A 208 21.26 8.53 7.56
CA LYS A 208 19.98 8.42 8.29
C LYS A 208 19.29 7.09 8.00
N ILE A 209 19.28 6.65 6.74
CA ILE A 209 18.71 5.34 6.36
C ILE A 209 19.48 4.18 7.01
N ALA A 210 20.80 4.25 7.08
CA ALA A 210 21.62 3.26 7.76
C ALA A 210 21.28 3.15 9.25
N VAL A 211 21.07 4.30 9.92
CA VAL A 211 20.61 4.33 11.32
C VAL A 211 19.21 3.72 11.47
N ILE A 212 18.27 4.02 10.55
CA ILE A 212 16.92 3.42 10.57
C ILE A 212 16.98 1.91 10.38
N ASN A 213 17.77 1.42 9.42
CA ASN A 213 17.94 0.00 9.16
C ASN A 213 18.55 -0.72 10.37
N GLN A 214 19.59 -0.15 10.98
CA GLN A 214 20.16 -0.74 12.19
C GLN A 214 19.17 -0.69 13.35
N LEU A 215 18.42 0.41 13.52
CA LEU A 215 17.37 0.49 14.53
C LEU A 215 16.27 -0.56 14.31
N ALA A 216 15.93 -0.87 13.05
CA ALA A 216 15.01 -1.94 12.71
C ALA A 216 15.51 -3.29 13.25
N ILE A 217 16.79 -3.61 13.05
CA ILE A 217 17.44 -4.82 13.59
C ILE A 217 17.37 -4.82 15.12
N GLU A 218 17.80 -3.73 15.78
CA GLU A 218 17.85 -3.63 17.25
C GLU A 218 16.48 -3.71 17.92
N LYS A 219 15.42 -3.28 17.23
CA LYS A 219 14.04 -3.32 17.71
C LYS A 219 13.25 -4.51 17.19
N GLY A 220 13.90 -5.47 16.52
CA GLY A 220 13.25 -6.65 15.95
C GLY A 220 12.15 -6.29 14.94
N LYS A 221 12.28 -5.13 14.27
CA LYS A 221 11.42 -4.76 13.15
C LYS A 221 12.04 -5.40 11.91
N HIS A 222 11.33 -6.35 11.33
CA HIS A 222 11.85 -7.17 10.23
C HIS A 222 11.76 -6.45 8.89
N PHE A 223 12.47 -5.34 8.75
CA PHE A 223 12.55 -4.63 7.47
C PHE A 223 13.89 -3.94 7.24
N LYS A 224 14.12 -3.56 5.99
CA LYS A 224 15.19 -2.65 5.58
C LYS A 224 14.74 -1.75 4.43
N ILE A 225 15.36 -0.59 4.32
CA ILE A 225 15.24 0.33 3.20
C ILE A 225 16.52 0.22 2.37
N VAL A 226 16.38 0.03 1.07
CA VAL A 226 17.50 -0.08 0.13
C VAL A 226 17.29 0.86 -1.04
N ARG A 227 18.38 1.44 -1.55
CA ARG A 227 18.36 2.24 -2.78
C ARG A 227 18.58 1.36 -4.00
N TRP A 228 18.27 1.88 -5.19
CA TRP A 228 18.37 1.12 -6.43
C TRP A 228 19.78 0.55 -6.65
N GLU A 229 20.81 1.38 -6.45
CA GLU A 229 22.21 0.98 -6.62
C GLU A 229 22.61 -0.15 -5.67
N GLU A 230 22.24 -0.05 -4.39
CA GLU A 230 22.50 -1.12 -3.41
C GLU A 230 21.78 -2.41 -3.83
N TRP A 231 20.54 -2.30 -4.28
CA TRP A 231 19.72 -3.45 -4.68
C TRP A 231 20.35 -4.23 -5.83
N ILE A 232 20.64 -3.56 -6.96
CA ILE A 232 21.19 -4.23 -8.14
C ILE A 232 22.61 -4.78 -7.89
N ASN A 233 23.35 -4.22 -6.94
CA ASN A 233 24.68 -4.70 -6.55
C ASN A 233 24.66 -5.70 -5.37
N SER A 234 23.49 -6.06 -4.86
CA SER A 234 23.36 -6.94 -3.68
C SER A 234 23.44 -8.44 -3.99
N ASP A 235 23.63 -8.81 -5.26
CA ASP A 235 23.70 -10.20 -5.70
C ASP A 235 24.78 -10.37 -6.78
N PRO A 236 25.86 -11.13 -6.49
CA PRO A 236 26.95 -11.30 -7.46
C PRO A 236 26.47 -11.86 -8.80
N ASP A 237 25.55 -12.82 -8.78
CA ASP A 237 25.04 -13.43 -10.02
C ASP A 237 24.32 -12.40 -10.89
N PHE A 238 23.58 -11.45 -10.30
CA PHE A 238 22.94 -10.39 -11.07
C PHE A 238 23.96 -9.44 -11.68
N VAL A 239 24.98 -9.05 -10.92
CA VAL A 239 26.04 -8.13 -11.38
C VAL A 239 26.84 -8.76 -12.53
N GLU A 240 27.25 -10.02 -12.39
CA GLU A 240 28.02 -10.74 -13.40
C GLU A 240 27.23 -10.98 -14.69
N ASN A 241 25.93 -11.25 -14.57
CA ASN A 241 25.07 -11.60 -15.70
C ASN A 241 24.19 -10.43 -16.20
N GLN A 242 24.38 -9.20 -15.70
CA GLN A 242 23.48 -8.08 -15.97
C GLN A 242 23.35 -7.81 -17.48
N GLN A 243 24.47 -7.82 -18.21
CA GLN A 243 24.45 -7.58 -19.65
C GLN A 243 23.71 -8.71 -20.39
N GLU A 244 23.96 -9.97 -20.03
CA GLU A 244 23.28 -11.11 -20.67
C GLU A 244 21.77 -11.13 -20.37
N LEU A 245 21.36 -10.73 -19.16
CA LEU A 245 19.97 -10.53 -18.80
C LEU A 245 19.32 -9.45 -19.67
N ILE A 246 19.99 -8.30 -19.87
CA ILE A 246 19.50 -7.22 -20.75
C ILE A 246 19.41 -7.70 -22.20
N GLU A 247 20.37 -8.49 -22.69
CA GLU A 247 20.35 -9.05 -24.04
C GLU A 247 19.13 -9.95 -24.29
N CYS A 248 18.63 -10.65 -23.26
CA CYS A 248 17.40 -11.44 -23.39
C CYS A 248 16.18 -10.59 -23.77
N TYR A 249 16.14 -9.30 -23.43
CA TYR A 249 15.05 -8.39 -23.79
C TYR A 249 15.05 -7.98 -25.27
N LYS A 250 16.02 -8.47 -26.07
CA LYS A 250 15.94 -8.40 -27.54
C LYS A 250 15.07 -9.51 -28.13
N GLN A 251 14.78 -10.57 -27.39
CA GLN A 251 13.93 -11.68 -27.83
C GLN A 251 12.46 -11.25 -27.86
N ASP A 252 11.70 -11.74 -28.85
CA ASP A 252 10.33 -11.29 -29.11
C ASP A 252 9.39 -11.45 -27.91
N ALA A 253 9.55 -12.51 -27.11
CA ALA A 253 8.72 -12.80 -25.95
C ALA A 253 8.76 -11.68 -24.89
N LEU A 254 9.94 -11.11 -24.63
CA LEU A 254 10.13 -10.02 -23.66
C LEU A 254 10.00 -8.65 -24.34
N LYS A 255 10.61 -8.49 -25.51
CA LYS A 255 10.65 -7.24 -26.27
C LYS A 255 9.27 -6.68 -26.57
N SER A 256 8.36 -7.54 -27.05
CA SER A 256 7.01 -7.12 -27.42
C SER A 256 6.22 -6.57 -26.22
N LYS A 257 6.43 -7.14 -25.03
CA LYS A 257 5.76 -6.69 -23.79
C LYS A 257 6.33 -5.41 -23.22
N ILE A 258 7.65 -5.22 -23.30
CA ILE A 258 8.27 -3.91 -23.02
C ILE A 258 7.71 -2.84 -23.96
N GLU A 259 7.61 -3.16 -25.25
CA GLU A 259 7.11 -2.22 -26.26
C GLU A 259 5.66 -1.81 -26.00
N GLU A 260 4.80 -2.79 -25.69
CA GLU A 260 3.39 -2.58 -25.35
C GLU A 260 3.24 -1.61 -24.15
N ASP A 261 3.87 -1.93 -23.02
CA ASP A 261 3.80 -1.10 -21.81
C ASP A 261 4.43 0.29 -22.01
N ALA A 262 5.54 0.38 -22.77
CA ALA A 262 6.19 1.65 -23.09
C ALA A 262 5.31 2.54 -23.96
N GLN A 263 4.63 1.98 -24.97
CA GLN A 263 3.67 2.73 -25.80
C GLN A 263 2.51 3.27 -24.97
N ASP A 264 1.97 2.47 -24.05
CA ASP A 264 0.86 2.90 -23.19
C ASP A 264 1.28 3.95 -22.17
N PHE A 265 2.51 3.89 -21.67
CA PHE A 265 3.09 4.97 -20.89
C PHE A 265 3.24 6.25 -21.72
N ALA A 266 3.81 6.15 -22.93
CA ALA A 266 4.04 7.29 -23.82
C ALA A 266 2.74 7.96 -24.26
N LYS A 267 1.67 7.21 -24.52
CA LYS A 267 0.33 7.76 -24.84
C LYS A 267 -0.19 8.65 -23.72
N ARG A 268 0.00 8.24 -22.45
CA ARG A 268 -0.46 8.99 -21.27
C ARG A 268 0.32 10.28 -21.07
N HIS A 269 1.62 10.28 -21.37
CA HIS A 269 2.51 11.42 -21.14
C HIS A 269 2.83 12.23 -22.41
N LYS A 270 2.15 11.97 -23.54
CA LYS A 270 2.41 12.65 -24.82
C LYS A 270 2.36 14.20 -24.76
N LYS A 271 1.64 14.77 -23.80
CA LYS A 271 1.55 16.23 -23.58
C LYS A 271 2.77 16.81 -22.86
N GLU A 272 3.62 15.95 -22.30
CA GLU A 272 4.74 16.28 -21.43
C GLU A 272 6.07 16.05 -22.16
N GLY A 273 6.21 16.59 -23.38
CA GLY A 273 7.44 16.45 -24.19
C GLY A 273 7.32 15.58 -25.44
N GLY A 274 6.13 15.05 -25.74
CA GLY A 274 5.85 14.30 -26.98
C GLY A 274 5.91 12.78 -26.81
N PHE A 275 5.21 12.07 -27.70
CA PHE A 275 5.10 10.61 -27.65
C PHE A 275 6.46 9.91 -27.82
N ASP A 276 7.26 10.33 -28.80
CA ASP A 276 8.52 9.63 -29.14
C ASP A 276 9.56 9.72 -28.02
N LEU A 277 9.66 10.88 -27.36
CA LEU A 277 10.52 11.07 -26.20
C LEU A 277 10.15 10.08 -25.09
N TRP A 278 8.85 9.99 -24.76
CA TRP A 278 8.40 9.10 -23.71
C TRP A 278 8.54 7.64 -24.05
N LEU A 279 8.27 7.28 -25.31
CA LEU A 279 8.47 5.92 -25.77
C LEU A 279 9.94 5.49 -25.62
N HIS A 280 10.88 6.37 -26.00
CA HIS A 280 12.30 6.14 -25.82
C HIS A 280 12.70 5.95 -24.34
N ARG A 281 12.27 6.88 -23.48
CA ARG A 281 12.55 6.84 -22.03
C ARG A 281 11.98 5.58 -21.37
N SER A 282 10.71 5.27 -21.64
CA SER A 282 10.01 4.13 -21.03
C SER A 282 10.58 2.79 -21.47
N ARG A 283 11.02 2.64 -22.73
CA ARG A 283 11.71 1.42 -23.18
C ARG A 283 12.99 1.16 -22.38
N GLY A 284 13.84 2.18 -22.24
CA GLY A 284 15.08 2.07 -21.47
C GLY A 284 14.82 1.74 -20.00
N TYR A 285 13.89 2.49 -19.40
CA TYR A 285 13.47 2.30 -18.01
C TYR A 285 12.97 0.86 -17.75
N LEU A 286 12.00 0.38 -18.54
CA LEU A 286 11.42 -0.95 -18.32
C LEU A 286 12.41 -2.09 -18.62
N THR A 287 13.35 -1.89 -19.55
CA THR A 287 14.39 -2.88 -19.86
C THR A 287 15.37 -3.06 -18.70
N GLU A 288 15.71 -1.97 -18.00
CA GLU A 288 16.56 -2.01 -16.81
C GLU A 288 15.79 -2.48 -15.57
N GLU A 289 14.56 -1.99 -15.37
CA GLU A 289 13.76 -2.26 -14.19
C GLU A 289 13.23 -3.69 -14.13
N SER A 290 12.76 -4.26 -15.25
CA SER A 290 12.13 -5.59 -15.26
C SER A 290 13.01 -6.71 -14.68
N PRO A 291 14.27 -6.91 -15.09
CA PRO A 291 15.12 -7.94 -14.50
C PRO A 291 15.50 -7.60 -13.05
N ALA A 292 15.76 -6.33 -12.72
CA ALA A 292 16.11 -5.91 -11.37
C ALA A 292 14.95 -6.10 -10.38
N VAL A 293 13.69 -5.92 -10.81
CA VAL A 293 12.51 -6.07 -9.94
C VAL A 293 12.04 -7.52 -9.88
N ILE A 294 12.06 -8.26 -11.00
CA ILE A 294 11.46 -9.61 -11.06
C ILE A 294 12.51 -10.69 -10.87
N TRP A 295 13.53 -10.74 -11.73
CA TRP A 295 14.54 -11.79 -11.70
C TRP A 295 15.30 -11.78 -10.37
N LEU A 296 15.80 -10.61 -9.97
CA LEU A 296 16.60 -10.47 -8.75
C LEU A 296 15.77 -10.73 -7.48
N SER A 297 14.50 -10.32 -7.46
CA SER A 297 13.58 -10.66 -6.38
C SER A 297 13.36 -12.17 -6.27
N ALA A 298 13.12 -12.85 -7.39
CA ALA A 298 12.94 -14.29 -7.41
C ALA A 298 14.22 -15.02 -6.93
N LYS A 299 15.39 -14.57 -7.39
CA LYS A 299 16.69 -15.11 -6.98
C LYS A 299 16.92 -14.99 -5.47
N LYS A 300 16.43 -13.91 -4.86
CA LYS A 300 16.47 -13.66 -3.41
C LYS A 300 15.34 -14.33 -2.63
N GLY A 301 14.48 -15.12 -3.27
CA GLY A 301 13.36 -15.79 -2.61
C GLY A 301 12.24 -14.85 -2.16
N ILE A 302 12.10 -13.68 -2.79
CA ILE A 302 10.99 -12.76 -2.50
C ILE A 302 9.68 -13.40 -2.98
N ASN A 303 8.74 -13.57 -2.05
CA ASN A 303 7.46 -14.19 -2.32
C ASN A 303 6.47 -13.23 -2.99
N CYS A 304 6.50 -11.94 -2.61
CA CYS A 304 5.58 -10.95 -3.15
C CYS A 304 6.18 -9.56 -3.32
N ILE A 305 5.69 -8.85 -4.33
CA ILE A 305 6.01 -7.45 -4.63
C ILE A 305 4.76 -6.61 -4.37
N ILE A 306 4.88 -5.60 -3.51
CA ILE A 306 3.81 -4.69 -3.13
C ILE A 306 4.01 -3.36 -3.85
N TYR A 307 3.00 -2.91 -4.59
CA TYR A 307 3.04 -1.64 -5.32
C TYR A 307 1.64 -1.03 -5.49
N PRO A 308 1.42 0.29 -5.37
CA PRO A 308 0.13 0.93 -5.64
C PRO A 308 -0.12 1.09 -7.15
N GLY A 309 -0.24 -0.04 -7.84
CA GLY A 309 -0.39 -0.14 -9.28
C GLY A 309 -0.64 -1.58 -9.71
N GLU A 310 -1.27 -1.74 -10.87
CA GLU A 310 -1.41 -3.05 -11.49
C GLU A 310 -0.05 -3.54 -12.00
N LYS A 311 0.14 -4.86 -12.01
CA LYS A 311 1.34 -5.50 -12.58
C LYS A 311 1.41 -5.19 -14.07
N LEU A 312 2.55 -4.69 -14.53
CA LEU A 312 2.81 -4.46 -15.95
C LEU A 312 2.94 -5.78 -16.70
N ALA A 313 2.60 -5.80 -17.99
CA ALA A 313 2.67 -7.00 -18.81
C ALA A 313 4.11 -7.48 -18.98
N CYS A 314 5.08 -6.57 -19.07
CA CYS A 314 6.49 -6.89 -19.15
C CYS A 314 6.99 -7.61 -17.88
N PHE A 315 6.53 -7.23 -16.69
CA PHE A 315 6.90 -7.91 -15.45
C PHE A 315 6.35 -9.33 -15.37
N GLN A 316 5.13 -9.56 -15.88
CA GLN A 316 4.60 -10.91 -15.99
C GLN A 316 5.43 -11.74 -16.97
N ALA A 317 5.73 -11.19 -18.15
CA ALA A 317 6.55 -11.86 -19.15
C ALA A 317 7.96 -12.19 -18.64
N THR A 318 8.58 -11.30 -17.86
CA THR A 318 9.86 -11.56 -17.19
C THR A 318 9.75 -12.72 -16.21
N ALA A 319 8.70 -12.78 -15.40
CA ALA A 319 8.49 -13.88 -14.46
C ALA A 319 8.33 -15.21 -15.20
N ASP A 320 7.46 -15.25 -16.22
CA ASP A 320 7.19 -16.45 -17.03
C ASP A 320 8.42 -16.94 -17.80
N PHE A 321 9.31 -16.01 -18.20
CA PHE A 321 10.51 -16.34 -18.96
C PHE A 321 11.63 -16.93 -18.08
N PHE A 322 11.83 -16.35 -16.89
CA PHE A 322 13.00 -16.65 -16.06
C PHE A 322 12.72 -17.58 -14.88
N ILE A 323 11.48 -17.68 -14.39
CA ILE A 323 11.17 -18.47 -13.19
C ILE A 323 10.45 -19.73 -13.63
N THR A 324 11.10 -20.88 -13.49
CA THR A 324 10.62 -22.15 -14.04
C THR A 324 10.65 -23.27 -13.02
N HIS A 325 9.95 -24.37 -13.31
CA HIS A 325 9.97 -25.56 -12.48
C HIS A 325 11.21 -26.41 -12.85
N PRO A 326 11.83 -27.17 -11.92
CA PRO A 326 12.97 -28.04 -12.22
C PRO A 326 12.70 -29.12 -13.29
N SER A 327 11.44 -29.43 -13.56
CA SER A 327 11.04 -30.33 -14.65
C SER A 327 11.18 -29.71 -16.05
N ASP A 328 11.25 -28.39 -16.13
CA ASP A 328 11.43 -27.69 -17.40
C ASP A 328 12.90 -27.81 -17.85
N PRO A 329 13.18 -27.90 -19.16
CA PRO A 329 14.55 -27.90 -19.66
C PRO A 329 15.28 -26.63 -19.21
N ALA A 330 16.39 -26.79 -18.48
CA ALA A 330 17.17 -25.68 -17.98
C ALA A 330 17.70 -24.81 -19.13
N LYS A 331 17.41 -23.51 -19.08
CA LYS A 331 18.00 -22.49 -19.98
C LYS A 331 18.94 -21.58 -19.19
N PRO A 332 19.94 -20.95 -19.83
CA PRO A 332 20.79 -19.97 -19.18
C PRO A 332 19.96 -18.91 -18.45
N LEU A 333 20.43 -18.50 -17.26
CA LEU A 333 19.83 -17.45 -16.43
C LEU A 333 18.43 -17.76 -15.86
N GLN A 334 17.86 -18.96 -16.12
CA GLN A 334 16.61 -19.33 -15.46
C GLN A 334 16.84 -19.69 -13.98
N ILE A 335 15.86 -19.31 -13.16
CA ILE A 335 15.76 -19.61 -11.75
C ILE A 335 14.79 -20.80 -11.63
N GLN A 336 15.34 -22.00 -11.45
CA GLN A 336 14.54 -23.21 -11.26
C GLN A 336 14.17 -23.37 -9.78
N VAL A 337 12.89 -23.42 -9.48
CA VAL A 337 12.35 -23.58 -8.11
C VAL A 337 11.13 -24.50 -8.11
N ASP A 338 10.96 -25.29 -7.04
CA ASP A 338 9.87 -26.29 -6.96
C ASP A 338 8.46 -25.68 -7.04
N LYS A 339 8.30 -24.42 -6.62
CA LYS A 339 7.02 -23.72 -6.58
C LYS A 339 7.16 -22.31 -7.14
N PRO A 340 7.32 -22.15 -8.47
CA PRO A 340 7.53 -20.84 -9.10
C PRO A 340 6.39 -19.86 -8.80
N GLU A 341 5.16 -20.36 -8.62
CA GLU A 341 3.97 -19.58 -8.28
C GLU A 341 4.03 -18.91 -6.89
N LEU A 342 4.97 -19.30 -6.02
CA LEU A 342 5.17 -18.69 -4.70
C LEU A 342 6.18 -17.54 -4.70
N LEU A 343 6.77 -17.21 -5.84
CA LEU A 343 7.72 -16.10 -5.99
C LEU A 343 7.07 -14.92 -6.71
N VAL A 344 7.53 -13.71 -6.35
CA VAL A 344 7.21 -12.44 -7.03
C VAL A 344 5.72 -12.19 -7.31
N ASN A 345 4.84 -12.70 -6.44
CA ASN A 345 3.40 -12.47 -6.50
C ASN A 345 3.09 -10.97 -6.38
N TRP A 346 2.33 -10.41 -7.31
CA TRP A 346 2.08 -8.98 -7.32
C TRP A 346 0.86 -8.59 -6.47
N LEU A 347 1.08 -7.71 -5.50
CA LEU A 347 0.06 -7.19 -4.60
C LEU A 347 -0.15 -5.69 -4.84
N ASP A 348 -1.31 -5.35 -5.40
CA ASP A 348 -1.74 -3.96 -5.56
C ASP A 348 -2.21 -3.39 -4.21
N ALA A 349 -1.70 -2.21 -3.87
CA ALA A 349 -2.07 -1.47 -2.67
C ALA A 349 -3.31 -0.60 -2.92
N TYR A 350 -4.37 -0.90 -2.18
CA TYR A 350 -5.61 -0.13 -2.10
C TYR A 350 -5.69 0.59 -0.78
N PHE A 351 -6.34 1.74 -0.77
CA PHE A 351 -6.45 2.57 0.42
C PHE A 351 -7.90 2.79 0.80
N THR A 352 -8.14 2.84 2.11
CA THR A 352 -9.43 3.22 2.67
C THR A 352 -9.22 4.34 3.65
N ARG A 353 -9.93 5.44 3.45
CA ARG A 353 -10.07 6.50 4.43
C ARG A 353 -11.21 6.17 5.38
N SER A 354 -11.05 6.52 6.64
CA SER A 354 -12.13 6.49 7.63
C SER A 354 -12.02 7.69 8.57
N TYR A 355 -13.13 8.02 9.21
CA TYR A 355 -13.16 9.08 10.20
C TYR A 355 -12.53 8.61 11.51
N SER A 356 -11.71 9.46 12.13
CA SER A 356 -11.30 9.23 13.51
C SER A 356 -12.51 9.29 14.44
N ARG A 357 -12.37 8.75 15.67
CA ARG A 357 -13.42 8.82 16.68
C ARG A 357 -13.82 10.27 16.99
N GLU A 358 -12.86 11.18 16.99
CA GLU A 358 -13.05 12.62 17.19
C GLU A 358 -13.81 13.24 16.02
N GLN A 359 -13.46 12.88 14.78
CA GLN A 359 -14.19 13.34 13.59
C GLN A 359 -15.63 12.83 13.58
N LEU A 360 -15.85 11.56 13.94
CA LEU A 360 -17.19 10.99 14.08
C LEU A 360 -17.98 11.73 15.16
N LYS A 361 -17.36 12.02 16.31
CA LYS A 361 -17.98 12.78 17.38
C LYS A 361 -18.35 14.20 16.93
N GLN A 362 -17.43 14.94 16.33
CA GLN A 362 -17.69 16.29 15.81
C GLN A 362 -18.83 16.31 14.81
N ARG A 363 -18.86 15.34 13.88
CA ARG A 363 -19.95 15.22 12.91
C ARG A 363 -21.28 14.83 13.56
N PHE A 364 -21.26 13.96 14.55
CA PHE A 364 -22.45 13.58 15.30
C PHE A 364 -22.99 14.78 16.08
N ASP A 365 -22.13 15.55 16.74
CA ASP A 365 -22.48 16.77 17.46
C ASP A 365 -23.05 17.84 16.51
N MET A 366 -22.52 17.97 15.29
CA MET A 366 -23.09 18.84 14.24
C MET A 366 -24.46 18.37 13.74
N LEU A 367 -24.73 17.06 13.73
CA LEU A 367 -25.99 16.50 13.25
C LEU A 367 -27.09 16.53 14.33
N MET A 368 -26.70 16.37 15.59
CA MET A 368 -27.60 16.31 16.75
C MET A 368 -27.75 17.66 17.47
N GLY A 369 -26.90 18.63 17.17
CA GLY A 369 -27.07 19.99 17.63
C GLY A 369 -28.32 20.59 16.97
N ASP A 370 -29.40 20.69 17.75
CA ASP A 370 -30.55 21.59 17.52
C ASP A 370 -30.01 23.02 17.41
N SER A 371 -29.44 23.34 16.27
CA SER A 371 -29.17 24.71 15.87
C SER A 371 -30.54 25.27 15.55
N ASP A 372 -31.16 25.81 16.59
CA ASP A 372 -32.35 26.65 16.50
C ASP A 372 -32.13 27.62 15.33
N PRO A 373 -32.86 27.50 14.21
CA PRO A 373 -32.58 28.25 12.97
C PRO A 373 -32.85 29.75 13.09
N THR A 374 -33.06 30.26 14.31
CA THR A 374 -33.52 31.62 14.61
C THR A 374 -32.50 32.55 15.24
N SER A 375 -31.25 32.14 15.51
CA SER A 375 -30.21 33.08 15.96
C SER A 375 -29.09 33.25 14.93
N ILE A 376 -29.41 33.86 13.78
CA ILE A 376 -28.41 34.52 12.93
C ILE A 376 -28.21 35.93 13.50
N ASP A 377 -27.45 36.04 14.59
CA ASP A 377 -26.70 37.26 14.87
C ASP A 377 -25.34 37.10 14.22
N SER A 378 -25.17 37.76 13.08
CA SER A 378 -23.95 37.82 12.29
C SER A 378 -22.76 38.24 13.15
N PRO A 379 -21.69 37.44 13.27
CA PRO A 379 -20.43 37.93 13.82
C PRO A 379 -19.80 38.84 12.77
N ILE A 380 -19.63 40.11 13.14
CA ILE A 380 -18.79 41.07 12.43
C ILE A 380 -17.38 40.47 12.34
N GLU A 381 -16.93 40.21 11.12
CA GLU A 381 -15.57 39.77 10.81
C GLU A 381 -14.56 40.82 11.30
N SER A 382 -13.78 40.48 12.32
CA SER A 382 -12.46 41.08 12.55
C SER A 382 -11.41 40.15 11.97
N GLU A 383 -10.81 40.56 10.86
CA GLU A 383 -9.62 39.96 10.25
C GLU A 383 -8.46 39.97 11.26
N GLU A 384 -8.14 38.84 11.89
CA GLU A 384 -6.81 38.63 12.45
C GLU A 384 -6.46 37.11 12.52
N GLN A 385 -5.68 36.71 11.52
CA GLN A 385 -4.64 35.66 11.51
C GLN A 385 -4.85 34.38 12.35
N ALA A 386 -5.39 33.34 11.69
CA ALA A 386 -5.10 31.94 12.02
C ALA A 386 -4.52 31.24 10.78
N THR A 387 -3.21 31.09 10.74
CA THR A 387 -2.45 30.40 9.68
C THR A 387 -2.57 28.88 9.84
N SER A 388 -3.69 28.29 9.40
CA SER A 388 -3.72 26.86 9.10
C SER A 388 -3.08 26.65 7.72
N PHE A 389 -1.87 26.10 7.68
CA PHE A 389 -1.16 25.70 6.46
C PHE A 389 -1.84 24.48 5.82
N SER A 390 -3.03 24.67 5.24
CA SER A 390 -3.49 23.83 4.13
C SER A 390 -2.92 24.46 2.86
N VAL A 391 -1.66 24.14 2.56
CA VAL A 391 -1.08 24.45 1.25
C VAL A 391 -1.91 23.68 0.23
N LYS A 392 -2.82 24.37 -0.47
CA LYS A 392 -3.32 23.92 -1.77
C LYS A 392 -2.11 23.90 -2.71
N ARG A 393 -1.33 22.82 -2.69
CA ARG A 393 -0.36 22.54 -3.75
C ARG A 393 -1.20 22.30 -5.00
N SER A 394 -1.33 23.35 -5.80
CA SER A 394 -1.69 23.24 -7.21
C SER A 394 -0.72 22.22 -7.80
N TYR A 395 -1.24 21.07 -8.21
CA TYR A 395 -0.45 20.03 -8.87
C TYR A 395 0.10 20.63 -10.17
N HIS A 396 1.36 21.05 -10.09
CA HIS A 396 2.11 21.50 -11.24
C HIS A 396 2.36 20.30 -12.13
N SER A 397 1.92 20.43 -13.38
CA SER A 397 2.38 19.60 -14.48
C SER A 397 3.90 19.57 -14.45
N PHE A 398 4.40 18.35 -14.33
CA PHE A 398 5.76 17.82 -14.31
C PHE A 398 6.89 18.59 -15.04
N PHE A 399 6.63 19.50 -16.00
CA PHE A 399 7.67 20.19 -16.81
C PHE A 399 7.28 21.56 -17.40
N SER A 400 7.06 22.60 -16.61
CA SER A 400 7.07 23.98 -17.14
C SER A 400 8.37 24.69 -16.75
N PRO A 401 9.22 25.12 -17.71
CA PRO A 401 10.17 26.19 -17.44
C PRO A 401 9.35 27.50 -17.38
N ASP A 402 9.52 28.27 -16.30
CA ASP A 402 9.00 29.63 -16.04
C ASP A 402 7.86 30.16 -16.93
N GLU A 403 6.65 30.40 -16.38
CA GLU A 403 5.85 31.56 -16.81
C GLU A 403 4.68 31.97 -15.89
N LYS A 404 4.35 33.26 -15.97
CA LYS A 404 3.54 34.11 -15.07
C LYS A 404 2.03 33.82 -15.15
N ARG A 405 1.34 33.75 -14.00
CA ARG A 405 -0.12 33.55 -13.89
C ARG A 405 -0.94 34.80 -14.24
N LYS A 406 -1.98 34.64 -15.08
CA LYS A 406 -3.18 35.50 -15.13
C LYS A 406 -4.43 34.66 -14.81
N PHE A 407 -5.29 35.20 -13.95
CA PHE A 407 -6.56 34.61 -13.51
C PHE A 407 -7.72 35.08 -14.40
N GLN A 408 -8.66 34.17 -14.73
CA GLN A 408 -10.05 34.53 -15.04
C GLN A 408 -11.03 33.51 -14.45
N SER A 409 -12.14 34.06 -13.94
CA SER A 409 -13.21 33.42 -13.17
C SER A 409 -14.33 32.85 -14.06
N LEU A 410 -15.07 31.85 -13.56
CA LEU A 410 -16.41 31.53 -14.06
C LEU A 410 -17.42 31.27 -12.94
N SER A 411 -18.67 31.60 -13.26
CA SER A 411 -19.82 31.83 -12.39
C SER A 411 -20.82 30.65 -12.30
N LYS A 412 -21.36 30.53 -11.08
CA LYS A 412 -22.63 29.99 -10.54
C LYS A 412 -23.77 29.51 -11.47
N HIS A 413 -24.41 28.40 -11.07
CA HIS A 413 -25.87 28.16 -11.20
C HIS A 413 -26.46 27.45 -9.96
N LYS A 414 -27.73 27.78 -9.64
CA LYS A 414 -28.59 27.30 -8.53
C LYS A 414 -29.52 26.15 -8.97
N PRO A 415 -30.06 25.32 -8.03
CA PRO A 415 -31.11 24.33 -8.30
C PRO A 415 -32.48 24.71 -7.70
N THR A 416 -33.56 24.12 -8.25
CA THR A 416 -34.90 24.05 -7.65
C THR A 416 -35.40 22.61 -7.66
N GLY A 417 -35.91 22.15 -6.52
CA GLY A 417 -36.56 20.84 -6.37
C GLY A 417 -38.08 20.91 -6.45
N ILE A 418 -38.74 19.76 -6.30
CA ILE A 418 -40.01 19.48 -5.59
C ILE A 418 -40.31 17.96 -5.70
N LEU A 419 -40.77 17.35 -4.59
CA LEU A 419 -41.23 15.96 -4.43
C LEU A 419 -42.75 15.82 -4.67
N PRO A 420 -43.25 14.59 -4.92
CA PRO A 420 -44.49 14.19 -4.28
C PRO A 420 -44.52 12.76 -3.71
N ASP A 421 -45.54 12.55 -2.86
CA ASP A 421 -45.84 11.42 -1.95
C ASP A 421 -45.89 10.01 -2.54
N ILE A 422 -45.58 9.02 -1.69
CA ILE A 422 -45.61 7.58 -1.98
C ILE A 422 -46.77 6.90 -1.24
N VAL A 423 -47.60 6.19 -2.03
CA VAL A 423 -48.64 5.24 -1.61
C VAL A 423 -48.06 3.82 -1.72
N ILE A 424 -48.21 2.99 -0.68
CA ILE A 424 -47.74 1.59 -0.68
C ILE A 424 -48.80 0.66 -1.32
N ARG A 425 -48.39 -0.15 -2.31
CA ARG A 425 -49.14 -1.28 -2.88
C ARG A 425 -48.26 -2.54 -2.96
N PRO A 426 -48.85 -3.75 -3.01
CA PRO A 426 -48.13 -5.01 -2.81
C PRO A 426 -47.40 -5.52 -4.06
N LEU A 427 -46.40 -6.36 -3.79
CA LEU A 427 -45.28 -6.81 -4.62
C LEU A 427 -45.66 -7.74 -5.80
N SER A 428 -44.97 -7.56 -6.93
CA SER A 428 -44.87 -8.53 -8.03
C SER A 428 -43.44 -8.61 -8.58
N ASN A 429 -43.02 -9.81 -8.98
CA ASN A 429 -41.66 -10.17 -9.42
C ASN A 429 -41.10 -9.29 -10.57
N GLY A 430 -39.92 -8.71 -10.37
CA GLY A 430 -39.18 -7.91 -11.36
C GLY A 430 -37.67 -8.18 -11.29
N GLY A 431 -36.97 -8.08 -12.42
CA GLY A 431 -35.56 -8.45 -12.61
C GLY A 431 -34.54 -7.54 -11.91
N MET A 432 -33.25 -7.79 -12.18
CA MET A 432 -32.04 -7.29 -11.48
C MET A 432 -32.05 -5.81 -11.03
N GLU A 433 -32.66 -4.88 -11.77
CA GLU A 433 -32.79 -3.47 -11.34
C GLU A 433 -33.77 -3.26 -10.16
N ALA A 434 -34.75 -4.14 -10.00
CA ALA A 434 -35.71 -4.11 -8.90
C ALA A 434 -35.07 -4.60 -7.58
N GLU A 435 -34.12 -5.53 -7.63
CA GLU A 435 -33.38 -6.02 -6.46
C GLU A 435 -32.45 -4.93 -5.89
N ASP A 436 -31.76 -4.18 -6.74
CA ASP A 436 -30.92 -3.05 -6.33
C ASP A 436 -31.76 -1.92 -5.70
N ALA A 437 -32.94 -1.62 -6.27
CA ALA A 437 -33.86 -0.63 -5.72
C ALA A 437 -34.42 -1.07 -4.35
N GLN A 438 -34.73 -2.37 -4.19
CA GLN A 438 -35.21 -2.94 -2.92
C GLN A 438 -34.13 -2.91 -1.85
N MET A 439 -32.90 -3.29 -2.19
CA MET A 439 -31.77 -3.28 -1.26
C MET A 439 -31.38 -1.87 -0.83
N SER A 440 -31.51 -0.89 -1.73
CA SER A 440 -31.38 0.54 -1.42
C SER A 440 -32.46 1.02 -0.44
N ALA A 441 -33.70 0.56 -0.57
CA ALA A 441 -34.79 0.90 0.34
C ALA A 441 -34.59 0.31 1.76
N VAL A 442 -34.20 -0.97 1.84
CA VAL A 442 -33.88 -1.63 3.12
C VAL A 442 -32.72 -0.92 3.83
N LYS A 443 -31.67 -0.56 3.09
CA LYS A 443 -30.55 0.19 3.63
C LYS A 443 -31.00 1.52 4.25
N LYS A 444 -31.87 2.26 3.57
CA LYS A 444 -32.42 3.54 4.05
C LYS A 444 -33.26 3.37 5.32
N GLU A 445 -34.03 2.30 5.43
CA GLU A 445 -34.81 2.00 6.65
C GLU A 445 -33.91 1.64 7.84
N VAL A 446 -32.85 0.85 7.61
CA VAL A 446 -31.86 0.51 8.64
C VAL A 446 -31.14 1.78 9.13
N GLU A 447 -30.76 2.68 8.23
CA GLU A 447 -30.16 3.97 8.58
C GLU A 447 -31.09 4.84 9.44
N ILE A 448 -32.39 4.90 9.13
CA ILE A 448 -33.40 5.61 9.93
C ILE A 448 -33.55 4.97 11.32
N LEU A 449 -33.55 3.64 11.40
CA LEU A 449 -33.69 2.91 12.66
C LEU A 449 -32.48 3.13 13.57
N LEU A 450 -31.27 3.08 13.02
CA LEU A 450 -30.03 3.36 13.73
C LEU A 450 -30.01 4.81 14.26
N ALA A 451 -30.48 5.77 13.48
CA ALA A 451 -30.60 7.16 13.93
C ALA A 451 -31.56 7.30 15.13
N LYS A 452 -32.71 6.60 15.10
CA LYS A 452 -33.64 6.58 16.23
C LYS A 452 -33.04 5.93 17.48
N ILE A 453 -32.28 4.85 17.32
CA ILE A 453 -31.61 4.20 18.45
C ILE A 453 -30.59 5.14 19.09
N MET A 454 -29.78 5.82 18.27
CA MET A 454 -28.81 6.79 18.76
C MET A 454 -29.45 8.03 19.42
N SER A 455 -30.71 8.32 19.14
CA SER A 455 -31.46 9.41 19.78
C SER A 455 -32.00 9.08 21.18
N LEU A 456 -31.91 7.81 21.64
CA LEU A 456 -32.35 7.42 22.97
C LEU A 456 -31.45 8.04 24.05
N ARG A 457 -32.04 8.65 25.08
CA ARG A 457 -31.27 9.37 26.13
C ARG A 457 -30.50 8.45 27.08
N GLU A 458 -30.98 7.22 27.29
CA GLU A 458 -30.36 6.30 28.23
C GLU A 458 -29.47 5.28 27.52
N PRO A 459 -28.17 5.16 27.90
CA PRO A 459 -27.23 4.23 27.27
C PRO A 459 -27.68 2.76 27.31
N GLU A 460 -28.36 2.35 28.38
CA GLU A 460 -28.90 0.99 28.49
C GLU A 460 -30.03 0.72 27.48
N MET A 461 -30.88 1.72 27.21
CA MET A 461 -31.91 1.61 26.18
C MET A 461 -31.30 1.59 24.78
N GLN A 462 -30.24 2.36 24.51
CA GLN A 462 -29.49 2.30 23.26
C GLN A 462 -28.96 0.88 23.04
N LYS A 463 -28.27 0.33 24.05
CA LYS A 463 -27.69 -1.02 24.00
C LYS A 463 -28.74 -2.10 23.79
N GLN A 464 -29.87 -2.03 24.48
CA GLN A 464 -30.99 -2.97 24.29
C GLN A 464 -31.58 -2.87 22.88
N ALA A 465 -31.75 -1.65 22.36
CA ALA A 465 -32.29 -1.45 21.02
C ALA A 465 -31.31 -1.91 19.93
N PHE A 466 -29.99 -1.74 20.10
CA PHE A 466 -28.98 -2.31 19.21
C PHE A 466 -29.07 -3.83 19.13
N ASN A 467 -29.11 -4.51 20.29
CA ASN A 467 -29.22 -5.97 20.33
C ASN A 467 -30.50 -6.48 19.65
N LEU A 468 -31.62 -5.75 19.79
CA LEU A 468 -32.89 -6.06 19.13
C LEU A 468 -32.80 -5.98 17.61
N VAL A 469 -32.14 -4.95 17.07
CA VAL A 469 -31.94 -4.78 15.62
C VAL A 469 -31.01 -5.84 15.06
N GLU A 470 -29.91 -6.12 15.76
CA GLU A 470 -28.97 -7.18 15.38
C GLU A 470 -29.68 -8.53 15.30
N THR A 471 -30.45 -8.90 16.33
CA THR A 471 -31.24 -10.14 16.36
C THR A 471 -32.26 -10.21 15.20
N ALA A 472 -32.90 -9.09 14.87
CA ALA A 472 -33.86 -9.03 13.78
C ALA A 472 -33.20 -9.22 12.41
N LEU A 473 -32.02 -8.61 12.19
CA LEU A 473 -31.25 -8.76 10.95
C LEU A 473 -30.71 -10.18 10.78
N GLU A 474 -30.20 -10.79 11.85
CA GLU A 474 -29.76 -12.19 11.83
C GLU A 474 -30.91 -13.14 11.48
N LYS A 475 -32.10 -12.91 12.06
CA LYS A 475 -33.30 -13.71 11.75
C LYS A 475 -33.75 -13.52 10.30
N ALA A 476 -33.68 -12.30 9.76
CA ALA A 476 -34.02 -12.03 8.36
C ALA A 476 -33.02 -12.69 7.39
N ALA A 477 -31.72 -12.63 7.68
CA ALA A 477 -30.68 -13.30 6.90
C ALA A 477 -30.88 -14.82 6.90
N PHE A 478 -31.16 -15.41 8.07
CA PHE A 478 -31.46 -16.84 8.19
C PHE A 478 -32.72 -17.25 7.41
N GLN A 479 -33.75 -16.40 7.35
CA GLN A 479 -34.95 -16.66 6.56
C GLN A 479 -34.70 -16.58 5.05
N LEU A 480 -33.80 -15.70 4.60
CA LEU A 480 -33.40 -15.61 3.20
C LEU A 480 -32.59 -16.83 2.77
N GLU A 481 -31.67 -17.30 3.60
CA GLU A 481 -30.85 -18.49 3.31
C GLU A 481 -31.66 -19.80 3.29
N ASN A 482 -32.76 -19.87 4.05
CA ASN A 482 -33.57 -21.09 4.19
C ASN A 482 -34.92 -21.00 3.47
N ASN A 483 -35.10 -20.06 2.54
CA ASN A 483 -36.34 -19.98 1.76
C ASN A 483 -36.35 -21.08 0.68
N PRO A 484 -37.22 -22.12 0.80
CA PRO A 484 -37.24 -23.25 -0.12
C PRO A 484 -37.71 -22.90 -1.55
N ASP A 485 -38.23 -21.68 -1.75
CA ASP A 485 -38.70 -21.18 -3.05
C ASP A 485 -37.65 -20.33 -3.81
N SER A 486 -36.39 -20.28 -3.35
CA SER A 486 -35.31 -19.63 -4.11
C SER A 486 -35.04 -20.41 -5.40
N PRO A 487 -35.05 -19.78 -6.59
CA PRO A 487 -34.84 -20.48 -7.85
C PRO A 487 -33.44 -21.12 -7.86
N GLU A 488 -33.40 -22.45 -8.01
CA GLU A 488 -32.17 -23.21 -8.25
C GLU A 488 -31.44 -22.61 -9.45
N ILE A 489 -30.26 -22.03 -9.24
CA ILE A 489 -29.32 -21.71 -10.31
C ILE A 489 -28.77 -23.07 -10.78
N SER A 490 -29.42 -23.62 -11.79
CA SER A 490 -29.01 -24.89 -12.40
C SER A 490 -27.65 -24.74 -13.09
N ASP A 491 -26.67 -25.48 -12.60
CA ASP A 491 -25.35 -25.68 -13.20
C ASP A 491 -25.45 -26.16 -14.65
N ALA A 492 -24.85 -25.39 -15.57
CA ALA A 492 -24.60 -25.82 -16.94
C ALA A 492 -23.35 -26.70 -16.98
N THR A 493 -23.65 -28.00 -16.90
CA THR A 493 -22.90 -29.21 -17.19
C THR A 493 -21.84 -29.19 -18.31
N HIS A 494 -20.81 -30.02 -18.09
CA HIS A 494 -20.21 -30.99 -19.00
C HIS A 494 -19.97 -30.64 -20.48
N PHE A 495 -18.70 -30.70 -20.88
CA PHE A 495 -18.32 -31.16 -22.22
C PHE A 495 -17.59 -32.51 -22.13
N SER A 496 -18.16 -33.50 -22.82
CA SER A 496 -17.70 -34.88 -22.97
C SER A 496 -16.81 -35.05 -24.20
N HIS A 497 -15.93 -36.04 -24.09
CA HIS A 497 -15.15 -36.70 -25.13
C HIS A 497 -15.95 -37.26 -26.35
N LYS A 498 -15.19 -37.41 -27.46
CA LYS A 498 -15.32 -38.29 -28.66
C LYS A 498 -16.21 -37.84 -29.84
N VAL A 499 -15.56 -37.47 -30.95
CA VAL A 499 -15.16 -38.37 -32.07
C VAL A 499 -13.74 -38.00 -32.49
#